data_AF-A0A933TEJ6-F1
#
_entry.id   AF-A0A933TEJ6-F1
#
_cell.length_a   1.000
_cell.length_b   1.000
_cell.length_c   1.000
_cell.angle_alpha   90.00
_cell.angle_beta   90.00
_cell.angle_gamma   90.00
#
_symmetry.space_group_name_H-M   'P 1'
#
loop_
_entity.id
_entity.type
_entity.pdbx_description
1 polymer ?
#
loop_
_entity_poly.entity_id
_entity_poly.type
_entity_poly.pdbx_seq_one_letter_code
_entity_poly.pdbx_strand_id
1 'polypeptide(L)' 'MSLQIDVSEIHDDTSLINDIALDSIQILELIVAIENRFKFNINTEEISLDIFDRFSNLVEHIEAKMNNQ' A
#
# COMPACT_ATOMS: atom_id res chain seq x y z
N MET A 1 -4.75 -14.41 4.23
CA MET A 1 -4.05 -15.05 3.10
C MET A 1 -2.67 -14.41 3.01
N SER A 2 -1.62 -15.06 2.48
CA SER A 2 -0.33 -14.39 2.23
C SER A 2 -0.27 -13.99 0.76
N LEU A 3 -0.01 -12.71 0.48
CA LEU A 3 0.27 -12.24 -0.87
C LEU A 3 1.48 -13.03 -1.41
N GLN A 4 1.30 -13.73 -2.53
CA GLN A 4 2.37 -14.50 -3.18
C GLN A 4 3.05 -13.63 -4.24
N ILE A 5 3.71 -12.56 -3.79
CA ILE A 5 4.44 -11.63 -4.66
C ILE A 5 5.92 -11.74 -4.30
N ASP A 6 6.77 -11.85 -5.31
CA ASP A 6 8.21 -11.74 -5.11
C ASP A 6 8.57 -10.27 -4.89
N VAL A 7 9.15 -9.96 -3.74
CA VAL A 7 9.55 -8.59 -3.38
C VAL A 7 10.57 -8.03 -4.38
N SER A 8 11.37 -8.89 -5.02
CA SER A 8 12.34 -8.46 -6.03
C SER A 8 11.70 -7.95 -7.33
N GLU A 9 10.41 -8.20 -7.54
CA GLU A 9 9.65 -7.68 -8.69
C GLU A 9 8.99 -6.32 -8.38
N ILE A 10 8.97 -5.88 -7.12
CA ILE A 10 8.37 -4.60 -6.72
C ILE A 10 9.44 -3.49 -6.76
N HIS A 11 9.18 -2.50 -7.60
CA HIS A 11 10.02 -1.32 -7.83
C HIS A 11 9.19 -0.06 -7.54
N ASP A 12 9.85 1.08 -7.38
CA ASP A 12 9.17 2.34 -7.03
C ASP A 12 8.06 2.74 -8.03
N ASP A 13 8.24 2.43 -9.30
CA ASP A 13 7.29 2.71 -10.38
C ASP A 13 6.26 1.61 -10.62
N THR A 14 6.34 0.49 -9.91
CA THR A 14 5.41 -0.64 -10.04
C THR A 14 4.00 -0.25 -9.61
N SER A 15 3.03 -0.49 -10.48
CA SER A 15 1.61 -0.32 -10.17
C SER A 15 1.05 -1.53 -9.43
N LEU A 16 0.54 -1.32 -8.22
CA LEU A 16 -0.04 -2.40 -7.42
C LEU A 16 -1.36 -2.90 -8.03
N ILE A 17 -2.05 -2.04 -8.80
CA ILE A 17 -3.30 -2.37 -9.49
C ILE A 17 -3.04 -2.97 -10.87
N ASN A 18 -2.11 -2.40 -11.66
CA ASN A 18 -1.95 -2.81 -13.05
C ASN A 18 -0.87 -3.89 -13.26
N ASP A 19 0.27 -3.78 -12.57
CA ASP A 19 1.40 -4.71 -12.76
C ASP A 19 1.28 -5.92 -11.83
N ILE A 20 0.95 -5.68 -10.56
CA ILE A 20 0.75 -6.74 -9.55
C ILE A 20 -0.67 -7.31 -9.60
N ALA A 21 -1.62 -6.58 -10.19
CA ALA A 21 -3.03 -6.99 -10.31
C ALA A 21 -3.72 -7.29 -8.97
N LEU A 22 -3.44 -6.49 -7.93
CA LEU A 22 -4.17 -6.61 -6.66
C LEU A 22 -5.64 -6.26 -6.86
N ASP A 23 -6.53 -7.13 -6.38
CA ASP A 23 -7.95 -6.83 -6.32
C ASP A 23 -8.31 -5.93 -5.12
N SER A 24 -9.55 -5.44 -5.09
CA SER A 24 -10.01 -4.52 -4.04
C SER A 24 -9.97 -5.12 -2.63
N ILE A 25 -10.12 -6.44 -2.49
CA ILE A 25 -10.04 -7.12 -1.19
C ILE A 25 -8.58 -7.22 -0.77
N GLN A 26 -7.69 -7.58 -1.67
CA GLN A 26 -6.24 -7.65 -1.40
C GLN A 26 -5.66 -6.28 -1.06
N ILE A 27 -6.12 -5.20 -1.71
CA ILE A 27 -5.75 -3.83 -1.36
C ILE A 27 -6.20 -3.49 0.08
N LEU A 28 -7.44 -3.80 0.44
CA LEU A 28 -7.94 -3.59 1.81
C LEU A 28 -7.14 -4.41 2.84
N GLU A 29 -6.79 -5.66 2.52
CA GLU A 29 -5.95 -6.47 3.39
C GLU A 29 -4.54 -5.88 3.55
N LEU A 30 -3.95 -5.36 2.47
CA LEU A 30 -2.65 -4.69 2.50
C LEU A 30 -2.69 -3.45 3.41
N ILE A 31 -3.72 -2.61 3.28
CA ILE A 31 -3.94 -1.45 4.16
C ILE A 31 -3.99 -1.90 5.62
N VAL A 32 -4.86 -2.86 5.95
CA VAL A 32 -5.01 -3.37 7.32
C VAL A 32 -3.70 -3.98 7.84
N ALA A 33 -2.92 -4.64 7.00
CA ALA A 33 -1.62 -5.19 7.36
C ALA A 33 -0.61 -4.08 7.70
N ILE A 34 -0.57 -3.00 6.90
CA ILE A 34 0.28 -1.82 7.13
C ILE A 34 -0.10 -1.14 8.45
N GLU A 35 -1.39 -0.84 8.66
CA GLU A 35 -1.89 -0.24 9.91
C GLU A 35 -1.49 -1.05 11.14
N ASN A 36 -1.69 -2.37 11.09
CA ASN A 36 -1.32 -3.27 12.19
C ASN A 36 0.18 -3.36 12.43
N ARG A 37 0.99 -3.28 11.35
CA ARG A 37 2.44 -3.36 11.38
C ARG A 37 3.06 -2.10 11.99
N PHE A 38 2.60 -0.93 11.57
CA PHE A 38 3.18 0.35 11.96
C PHE A 38 2.40 1.08 13.06
N LYS A 39 1.28 0.50 13.52
CA LYS A 39 0.46 1.01 14.64
C LYS A 39 -0.09 2.43 14.40
N PHE A 40 -0.46 2.73 13.15
CA PHE A 40 -1.24 3.92 12.80
C PHE A 40 -2.54 3.52 12.09
N ASN A 41 -3.44 4.48 11.91
CA ASN A 41 -4.69 4.29 11.17
C ASN A 41 -4.68 5.19 9.93
N ILE A 42 -5.05 4.62 8.79
CA ILE A 42 -5.25 5.36 7.54
C ILE A 42 -6.73 5.72 7.50
N ASN A 43 -7.04 7.01 7.38
CA ASN A 43 -8.43 7.39 7.20
C ASN A 43 -8.89 6.88 5.83
N THR A 44 -9.97 6.10 5.80
CA THR A 44 -10.54 5.56 4.56
C THR A 44 -10.88 6.63 3.52
N GLU A 45 -11.11 7.87 3.96
CA GLU A 45 -11.33 9.02 3.06
C GLU A 45 -10.05 9.50 2.35
N GLU A 46 -8.87 9.21 2.90
CA GLU A 46 -7.57 9.54 2.30
C GLU A 46 -7.11 8.46 1.31
N ILE A 47 -7.76 7.29 1.30
CA ILE A 47 -7.41 6.17 0.44
C ILE A 47 -7.99 6.42 -0.96
N SER A 48 -7.21 7.04 -1.83
CA SER A 48 -7.50 7.09 -3.27
C SER A 48 -6.80 5.94 -4.00
N LEU A 49 -7.37 5.52 -5.13
CA LEU A 49 -6.76 4.51 -5.99
C LEU A 49 -5.39 4.95 -6.53
N ASP A 50 -5.13 6.25 -6.60
CA ASP A 50 -3.88 6.82 -7.11
C ASP A 50 -2.66 6.51 -6.22
N ILE A 51 -2.90 6.25 -4.93
CA ILE A 51 -1.85 5.82 -3.99
C ILE A 51 -1.28 4.44 -4.39
N PHE A 52 -2.09 3.61 -5.05
CA PHE A 52 -1.72 2.26 -5.47
C PHE A 52 -1.25 2.20 -6.93
N ASP A 53 -1.26 3.33 -7.64
CA ASP A 53 -0.80 3.41 -9.03
C ASP A 53 0.73 3.28 -9.14
N ARG A 54 1.47 3.65 -8.08
CA ARG A 54 2.91 3.44 -7.95
C ARG A 54 3.26 3.07 -6.52
N PHE A 55 4.14 2.10 -6.36
CA PHE A 55 4.62 1.67 -5.05
C PHE A 55 5.26 2.82 -4.27
N SER A 56 6.00 3.71 -4.93
CA SER A 56 6.58 4.90 -4.29
C SER A 56 5.53 5.78 -3.61
N ASN A 57 4.35 5.95 -4.21
CA ASN A 57 3.27 6.78 -3.66
C ASN A 57 2.79 6.20 -2.31
N LEU A 58 2.66 4.87 -2.24
CA LEU A 58 2.29 4.18 -1.01
C LEU A 58 3.36 4.37 0.07
N VAL A 59 4.64 4.22 -0.29
CA VAL A 59 5.77 4.42 0.63
C VAL A 59 5.77 5.85 1.18
N GLU A 60 5.71 6.85 0.30
CA GLU A 60 5.67 8.27 0.69
C GLU A 60 4.50 8.57 1.63
N HIS A 61 3.32 7.99 1.36
CA HIS A 61 2.15 8.17 2.21
C HIS A 61 2.36 7.58 3.62
N ILE A 62 2.94 6.39 3.70
CA ILE A 62 3.25 5.72 4.98
C ILE A 62 4.31 6.52 5.75
N GLU A 63 5.38 6.94 5.10
CA GLU A 63 6.46 7.73 5.72
C GLU A 63 5.95 9.08 6.21
N ALA A 64 5.09 9.76 5.44
CA ALA A 64 4.47 11.01 5.85
C ALA A 64 3.61 10.82 7.12
N LYS A 65 2.91 9.69 7.26
CA LYS A 65 2.15 9.38 8.49
C LYS A 65 3.08 9.09 9.66
N MET A 66 4.17 8.35 9.45
CA MET A 66 5.14 8.03 10.50
C MET A 66 5.90 9.26 11.01
N ASN A 67 6.21 10.23 10.14
CA ASN A 67 6.94 11.44 10.50
C ASN A 67 6.07 12.51 11.18
N ASN A 68 4.74 12.39 11.12
CA ASN A 68 3.79 13.31 11.76
C ASN A 68 3.19 12.77 13.08
N GLN A 69 3.75 11.69 13.63
CA GLN A 69 3.47 11.18 14.99
C GLN A 69 4.48 11.73 16.00
#